data_AF-A0A154M4H8-F1
#
_entry.id   AF-A0A154M4H8-F1
#
_cell.length_a   1.000
_cell.length_b   1.000
_cell.length_c   1.000
_cell.angle_alpha   90.00
_cell.angle_beta   90.00
_cell.angle_gamma   90.00
#
_symmetry.space_group_name_H-M   'P 1'
#
loop_
_entity.id
_entity.type
_entity.pdbx_description
1 polymer ?
#
loop_
_entity_poly.entity_id
_entity_poly.type
_entity_poly.pdbx_seq_one_letter_code
_entity_poly.pdbx_strand_id
1 'polypeptide(L)'
;MALEPSFSAEVFRRAAARPDCSPRLSRAADAVREGKFTWEDVAAGTCEHPLALALFAPQAKEKVWPVLAAIEAELADEQLPEAPPPPPRPRRTPVADEDFSDVTYLEDLAEPPSHPAWPRRPR
;
A
#
# COMPACT_ATOMS: atom_id res chain seq x y z
N MET A 1 2.50 31.08 13.51
CA MET A 1 3.45 29.95 13.55
C MET A 1 3.21 29.15 12.28
N ALA A 2 4.19 29.13 11.37
CA ALA A 2 4.03 28.46 10.09
C ALA A 2 3.86 26.96 10.34
N LEU A 3 2.74 26.41 9.89
CA LEU A 3 2.55 24.97 9.79
C LEU A 3 3.58 24.49 8.75
N GLU A 4 4.70 23.97 9.24
CA GLU A 4 5.69 23.33 8.37
C GLU A 4 5.00 22.19 7.59
N PRO A 5 5.39 21.95 6.33
CA PRO A 5 4.81 20.87 5.53
C PRO A 5 4.91 19.55 6.32
N SER A 6 3.75 19.03 6.70
CA SER A 6 3.63 17.85 7.54
C SER A 6 3.63 16.62 6.64
N PHE A 7 4.82 16.04 6.43
CA PHE A 7 4.93 14.73 5.79
C PHE A 7 4.35 13.65 6.72
N SER A 8 3.70 12.65 6.15
CA SER A 8 3.14 11.54 6.93
C SER A 8 4.24 10.64 7.52
N ALA A 9 3.94 9.96 8.61
CA ALA A 9 4.83 8.98 9.23
C ALA A 9 5.30 7.89 8.25
N GLU A 10 4.45 7.53 7.29
CA GLU A 10 4.75 6.53 6.27
C GLU A 10 5.79 7.02 5.27
N VAL A 11 5.78 8.31 4.91
CA VAL A 11 6.81 8.92 4.05
C VAL A 11 8.18 8.84 4.72
N PHE A 12 8.27 9.14 6.02
CA PHE A 12 9.53 9.00 6.78
C PHE A 12 10.00 7.55 6.87
N ARG A 13 9.07 6.61 7.10
CA ARG A 13 9.36 5.17 7.15
C ARG A 13 9.90 4.66 5.82
N ARG A 14 9.26 5.04 4.70
CA ARG A 14 9.67 4.64 3.35
C ARG A 14 10.98 5.30 2.93
N ALA A 15 11.22 6.54 3.34
CA ALA A 15 12.52 7.21 3.16
C ALA A 15 13.65 6.51 3.90
N ALA A 16 13.39 6.01 5.11
CA ALA A 16 14.36 5.26 5.92
C ALA A 16 14.71 3.89 5.35
N ALA A 17 13.79 3.29 4.60
CA ALA A 17 14.00 1.99 3.96
C ALA A 17 14.81 2.08 2.66
N ARG A 18 15.03 3.28 2.09
CA ARG A 18 15.77 3.44 0.83
C ARG A 18 17.28 3.30 1.04
N PRO A 19 18.00 2.66 0.10
CA PRO A 19 19.45 2.50 0.19
C PRO A 19 20.21 3.84 0.10
N ASP A 20 19.62 4.86 -0.54
CA ASP A 20 20.18 6.21 -0.68
C ASP A 20 19.84 7.13 0.50
N CYS A 21 19.47 6.59 1.66
CA CYS A 21 19.03 7.41 2.79
C CYS A 21 20.17 8.26 3.36
N SER A 22 19.84 9.49 3.78
CA SER A 22 20.80 10.35 4.46
C SER A 22 21.23 9.73 5.80
N PRO A 23 22.51 9.87 6.23
CA PRO A 23 22.98 9.34 7.51
C PRO A 23 22.15 9.81 8.71
N ARG A 24 21.56 11.02 8.63
CA ARG A 24 20.68 11.56 9.67
C ARG A 24 19.35 10.80 9.76
N LEU A 25 18.80 10.43 8.61
CA LEU A 25 17.53 9.71 8.51
C LEU A 25 17.70 8.23 8.90
N SER A 26 18.83 7.62 8.55
CA SER A 26 19.22 6.29 9.06
C SER A 26 19.30 6.28 10.59
N ARG A 27 19.98 7.25 11.20
CA ARG A 27 20.07 7.35 12.67
C ARG A 27 18.73 7.59 13.34
N ALA A 28 17.86 8.38 12.70
CA ALA A 28 16.48 8.55 13.18
C ALA A 28 15.71 7.23 13.12
N ALA A 29 15.88 6.45 12.03
CA ALA A 29 15.26 5.13 11.90
C ALA A 29 15.77 4.14 12.95
N ASP A 30 17.06 4.13 13.24
CA ASP A 30 17.62 3.31 14.33
C ASP A 30 17.01 3.69 15.68
N ALA A 31 16.88 4.99 15.97
CA ALA A 31 16.26 5.45 17.20
C ALA A 31 14.78 5.09 17.32
N VAL A 32 14.04 5.07 16.20
CA VAL A 32 12.66 4.55 16.17
C VAL A 32 12.63 3.04 16.45
N ARG A 33 13.56 2.27 15.87
CA ARG A 33 13.68 0.82 16.12
C ARG A 33 14.07 0.50 17.56
N GLU A 34 14.87 1.36 18.19
CA GLU A 34 15.20 1.31 19.61
C GLU A 34 14.04 1.73 20.52
N GLY A 35 12.93 2.25 19.97
CA GLY A 35 11.75 2.66 20.72
C GLY A 35 11.89 4.02 21.42
N LYS A 36 12.82 4.86 20.98
CA LYS A 36 13.03 6.21 21.59
C LYS A 36 11.92 7.19 21.22
N PHE A 37 11.33 7.05 20.03
CA PHE A 37 10.19 7.81 19.55
C PHE A 37 9.53 7.08 18.38
N THR A 38 8.35 7.52 17.96
CA THR A 38 7.64 6.97 16.79
C THR A 38 7.66 7.95 15.62
N TRP A 39 7.51 7.46 14.39
CA TRP A 39 7.42 8.34 13.21
C TRP A 39 6.18 9.22 13.23
N GLU A 40 5.13 8.74 13.89
CA GLU A 40 3.88 9.43 14.15
C GLU A 40 4.10 10.66 15.04
N ASP A 41 4.90 10.54 16.10
CA ASP A 41 5.25 11.67 16.98
C ASP A 41 6.13 12.71 16.25
N VAL A 42 6.98 12.26 15.32
CA VAL A 42 7.81 13.15 14.49
C VAL A 42 6.94 13.91 13.49
N ALA A 43 6.01 13.21 12.83
CA ALA A 43 5.06 13.82 11.90
C ALA A 43 4.09 14.80 12.60
N ALA A 44 3.67 14.47 13.82
CA ALA A 44 2.84 15.33 14.66
C ALA A 44 3.61 16.52 15.26
N GLY A 45 4.94 16.52 15.20
CA GLY A 45 5.80 17.53 15.81
C GLY A 45 5.77 17.52 17.35
N THR A 46 5.32 16.42 17.96
CA THR A 46 5.25 16.24 19.42
C THR A 46 6.54 15.66 20.00
N CYS A 47 7.45 15.18 19.15
CA CYS A 47 8.71 14.58 19.56
C CYS A 47 9.81 15.63 19.80
N GLU A 48 10.31 15.72 21.04
CA GLU A 48 11.43 16.60 21.42
C GLU A 48 12.81 15.93 21.28
N HIS A 49 12.86 14.72 20.72
CA HIS A 49 14.12 13.99 20.60
C HIS A 49 15.08 14.71 19.63
N PRO A 50 16.36 14.90 19.96
CA PRO A 50 17.29 15.68 19.14
C PRO A 50 17.46 15.15 17.71
N LEU A 51 17.31 13.83 17.52
CA LEU A 51 17.33 13.21 16.19
C LEU A 51 16.10 13.54 15.35
N ALA A 52 14.92 13.68 15.98
CA ALA A 52 13.71 14.13 15.31
C ALA A 52 13.84 15.60 14.90
N LEU A 53 14.28 16.46 15.83
CA LEU A 53 14.53 17.88 15.56
C LEU A 53 15.59 18.09 14.46
N ALA A 54 16.61 17.22 14.39
CA ALA A 54 17.64 17.28 13.36
C ALA A 54 17.11 17.06 11.93
N LEU A 55 15.95 16.40 11.75
CA LEU A 55 15.29 16.27 10.44
C LEU A 55 14.66 17.58 9.96
N PHE A 56 14.32 18.47 10.88
CA PHE A 56 13.77 19.81 10.62
C PHE A 56 14.85 20.91 10.61
N ALA A 57 16.13 20.56 10.80
CA ALA A 57 17.23 21.50 10.66
C ALA A 57 17.34 21.99 9.19
N PRO A 58 17.72 23.26 8.92
CA PRO A 58 17.73 23.82 7.56
C PRO A 58 18.57 22.99 6.56
N GLN A 59 19.71 22.46 7.00
CA GLN A 59 20.53 21.56 6.18
C GLN A 59 19.86 20.22 5.86
N ALA A 60 18.99 19.73 6.75
CA ALA A 60 18.21 18.53 6.50
C ALA A 60 17.04 18.86 5.57
N LYS A 61 16.42 20.03 5.70
CA LYS A 61 15.39 20.47 4.76
C LYS A 61 15.90 20.50 3.33
N GLU A 62 17.08 21.07 3.08
CA GLU A 62 17.64 21.16 1.72
C GLU A 62 17.92 19.79 1.07
N LYS A 63 18.35 18.78 1.86
CA LYS A 63 18.77 17.48 1.31
C LYS A 63 17.72 16.38 1.42
N VAL A 64 16.94 16.40 2.50
CA VAL A 64 16.01 15.32 2.86
C VAL A 64 14.60 15.62 2.35
N TRP A 65 14.16 16.88 2.39
CA TRP A 65 12.78 17.21 1.98
C TRP A 65 12.49 16.96 0.50
N PRO A 66 13.43 17.19 -0.46
CA PRO A 66 13.20 16.78 -1.84
C PRO A 66 12.96 15.27 -1.99
N VAL A 67 13.65 14.46 -1.18
CA VAL A 67 13.47 12.99 -1.18
C VAL A 67 12.13 12.61 -0.55
N LEU A 68 11.74 13.26 0.56
CA LEU A 68 10.43 13.04 1.18
C LEU A 68 9.29 13.44 0.25
N ALA A 69 9.40 14.57 -0.44
CA ALA A 69 8.40 15.02 -1.42
C ALA A 69 8.27 14.07 -2.62
N ALA A 70 9.39 13.52 -3.12
CA ALA A 70 9.36 12.52 -4.18
C ALA A 70 8.65 11.23 -3.71
N ILE A 71 8.93 10.78 -2.48
CA ILE A 71 8.28 9.60 -1.90
C ILE A 71 6.79 9.84 -1.64
N GLU A 72 6.43 11.04 -1.18
CA GLU A 72 5.02 11.42 -1.02
C GLU A 72 4.27 11.39 -2.34
N ALA A 73 4.88 11.87 -3.43
CA ALA A 73 4.32 11.77 -4.77
C ALA A 73 4.20 10.32 -5.24
N GLU A 74 5.24 9.48 -5.06
CA GLU A 74 5.17 8.04 -5.34
C GLU A 74 4.03 7.36 -4.58
N LEU A 75 3.86 7.69 -3.29
CA LEU A 75 2.81 7.13 -2.44
C LEU A 75 1.41 7.56 -2.89
N ALA A 76 1.27 8.82 -3.31
CA ALA A 76 0.01 9.35 -3.84
C ALA A 76 -0.37 8.68 -5.17
N ASP A 77 0.61 8.38 -6.02
CA ASP A 77 0.42 7.63 -7.27
C ASP A 77 0.05 6.16 -7.01
N GLU A 78 0.71 5.49 -6.05
CA GLU A 78 0.35 4.12 -5.63
C GLU A 78 -1.05 4.05 -4.97
N GLN A 79 -1.52 5.16 -4.38
CA GLN A 79 -2.85 5.28 -3.80
C GLN A 79 -3.92 5.68 -4.81
N LEU A 80 -3.57 5.92 -6.08
CA LEU A 80 -4.56 6.16 -7.12
C LEU A 80 -5.40 4.87 -7.28
N PRO A 81 -6.72 4.91 -6.98
CA PRO A 81 -7.54 3.72 -7.12
C PRO A 81 -7.52 3.31 -8.59
N GLU A 82 -7.12 2.07 -8.83
CA GLU A 82 -7.29 1.38 -10.10
C GLU A 82 -8.68 1.73 -10.64
N ALA A 83 -8.71 2.38 -11.82
CA ALA A 83 -9.92 2.98 -12.36
C ALA A 83 -11.11 2.00 -12.28
N PRO A 84 -12.32 2.46 -11.91
CA PRO A 84 -13.47 1.57 -11.81
C PRO A 84 -13.62 0.80 -13.13
N PRO A 85 -13.93 -0.52 -13.08
CA PRO A 85 -14.03 -1.34 -14.29
C PRO A 85 -15.01 -0.68 -15.27
N PRO A 86 -14.71 -0.69 -16.59
CA PRO A 86 -15.58 -0.04 -17.57
C PRO A 86 -17.01 -0.60 -17.47
N PRO A 87 -18.04 0.23 -17.67
CA PRO A 87 -19.43 -0.22 -17.55
C PRO A 87 -19.69 -1.41 -18.50
N PRO A 88 -20.45 -2.42 -18.05
CA PRO A 88 -20.78 -3.56 -18.90
C PRO A 88 -21.51 -3.04 -20.16
N ARG A 89 -20.97 -3.39 -21.33
CA ARG A 89 -21.64 -3.12 -22.61
C ARG A 89 -23.02 -3.76 -22.57
N PRO A 90 -24.10 -3.09 -23.04
CA PRO A 90 -25.42 -3.69 -23.06
C PRO A 90 -25.36 -4.98 -23.88
N ARG A 91 -25.54 -6.12 -23.20
CA ARG A 91 -25.71 -7.42 -23.86
C ARG A 91 -27.00 -7.30 -24.68
N ARG A 92 -26.89 -7.43 -26.00
CA ARG A 92 -28.04 -7.68 -26.87
C ARG A 92 -28.81 -8.85 -26.29
N THR A 93 -30.06 -8.62 -25.91
CA THR A 93 -31.02 -9.63 -25.48
C THR A 93 -31.14 -10.68 -26.58
N PRO A 94 -30.82 -11.96 -26.31
CA PRO A 94 -31.32 -13.03 -27.16
C PRO A 94 -32.83 -13.15 -26.93
N VAL A 95 -33.58 -13.09 -28.02
CA VAL A 95 -35.01 -13.39 -28.06
C VAL A 95 -35.20 -14.76 -27.44
N ALA A 96 -35.94 -14.81 -26.33
CA ALA A 96 -36.42 -16.06 -25.75
C ALA A 96 -37.48 -16.60 -26.71
N ASP A 97 -37.07 -17.58 -27.51
CA ASP A 97 -38.01 -18.55 -28.06
C ASP A 97 -38.46 -19.45 -26.90
N GLU A 98 -39.75 -19.70 -26.88
CA GLU A 98 -40.45 -20.47 -25.86
C GLU A 98 -39.93 -21.92 -25.77
N ASP A 99 -40.31 -22.56 -24.66
CA ASP A 99 -40.40 -24.01 -24.48
C ASP A 99 -39.13 -24.74 -24.03
N PHE A 100 -39.01 -24.95 -22.71
CA PHE A 100 -39.29 -26.26 -22.11
C PHE A 100 -39.19 -26.11 -20.58
N SER A 101 -40.37 -25.98 -19.97
CA SER A 101 -40.59 -26.32 -18.57
C SER A 101 -40.39 -27.83 -18.39
N ASP A 102 -40.13 -28.19 -17.13
CA ASP A 102 -40.22 -29.51 -16.52
C ASP A 102 -38.93 -30.33 -16.43
N VAL A 103 -38.73 -30.84 -15.19
CA VAL A 103 -37.89 -31.98 -14.80
C VAL A 103 -36.40 -31.58 -14.62
N THR A 104 -35.77 -31.49 -13.44
CA THR A 104 -35.88 -32.35 -12.26
C THR A 104 -34.94 -31.85 -11.12
N TYR A 105 -35.49 -31.85 -9.90
CA TYR A 105 -34.88 -32.05 -8.59
C TYR A 105 -33.91 -31.00 -7.98
N LEU A 106 -34.53 -30.22 -7.09
CA LEU A 106 -34.09 -29.86 -5.75
C LEU A 106 -33.08 -30.84 -5.12
N GLU A 107 -32.02 -30.27 -4.56
CA GLU A 107 -31.26 -30.69 -3.37
C GLU A 107 -30.75 -32.15 -3.31
N ASP A 108 -29.42 -32.33 -3.39
CA ASP A 108 -28.72 -32.88 -2.22
C ASP A 108 -27.23 -32.50 -2.19
N LEU A 109 -26.81 -32.06 -1.00
CA LEU A 109 -25.44 -31.79 -0.61
C LEU A 109 -24.67 -33.11 -0.45
N ALA A 110 -23.62 -33.36 -1.24
CA ALA A 110 -22.39 -34.01 -0.79
C ALA A 110 -21.40 -34.20 -1.96
N GLU A 111 -20.19 -33.66 -1.82
CA GLU A 111 -18.94 -34.43 -1.63
C GLU A 111 -17.71 -33.64 -2.16
N PRO A 112 -16.56 -33.63 -1.45
CA PRO A 112 -15.52 -32.62 -1.64
C PRO A 112 -14.35 -33.15 -2.53
N PRO A 113 -13.23 -32.41 -2.64
CA PRO A 113 -12.58 -32.08 -3.90
C PRO A 113 -11.74 -33.23 -4.49
N SER A 114 -11.92 -33.54 -5.78
CA SER A 114 -11.04 -34.45 -6.49
C SER A 114 -10.09 -33.67 -7.42
N HIS A 115 -8.89 -33.37 -6.91
CA HIS A 115 -7.76 -32.98 -7.76
C HIS A 115 -7.33 -34.18 -8.61
N PRO A 116 -7.23 -34.08 -9.95
CA PRO A 116 -6.46 -35.05 -10.71
C PRO A 116 -4.97 -34.70 -10.61
N ALA A 117 -4.22 -35.56 -9.92
CA ALA A 117 -2.77 -35.62 -9.99
C ALA A 117 -2.34 -35.94 -11.43
N TRP A 118 -1.55 -35.05 -12.04
CA TRP A 118 -1.02 -35.23 -13.40
C TRP A 118 -0.14 -36.49 -13.49
N PRO A 119 -0.23 -37.27 -14.59
CA PRO A 119 0.63 -38.44 -14.76
C PRO A 119 2.05 -38.04 -15.19
N ARG A 120 3.07 -38.46 -14.43
CA ARG A 120 4.46 -38.46 -14.90
C ARG A 120 4.77 -39.81 -15.56
N ARG A 121 4.98 -39.80 -16.88
CA ARG A 121 5.68 -40.86 -17.65
C ARG A 121 7.20 -40.64 -17.58
N PRO A 122 8.07 -41.54 -18.09
CA PRO A 122 8.01 -43.01 -18.18
C PRO A 122 9.33 -43.67 -17.68
N ARG A 123 9.39 -45.00 -17.63
CA ARG A 123 10.64 -45.75 -17.88
C ARG A 123 10.33 -47.08 -18.55
#